data_AF-A0A7U9SU29-F1
#
_entry.id   AF-A0A7U9SU29-F1
#
_cell.length_a   1.000
_cell.length_b   1.000
_cell.length_c   1.000
_cell.angle_alpha   90.00
_cell.angle_beta   90.00
_cell.angle_gamma   90.00
#
_symmetry.space_group_name_H-M   'P 1'
#
loop_
_entity.id
_entity.type
_entity.pdbx_description
1 polymer ?
#
loop_
_entity_poly.entity_id
_entity_poly.type
_entity_poly.pdbx_seq_one_letter_code
_entity_poly.pdbx_strand_id
1 'polypeptide(L)'
;MSMDISVFHSYGLLICEDSISMILSYMLPIWKTEKPDLYKKFSGTEPFPGLGDYLNTHYDVNLYGNADHLRYYRIYDQEASELEIGDYFYFLDLNRSPSLFHTAYADFEEIIQEVTSRIGDILPPDFPFEDYLLEIIGEVWG
;
A
#
# COMPACT_ATOMS: atom_id res chain seq x y z
N MET A 1 23.76 8.72 18.94
CA MET A 1 22.51 7.95 18.83
C MET A 1 22.76 6.89 17.79
N SER A 2 22.54 5.62 18.12
CA SER A 2 22.62 4.52 17.15
C SER A 2 21.40 4.65 16.26
N MET A 3 21.59 4.76 14.95
CA MET A 3 20.51 4.69 13.98
C MET A 3 20.50 3.23 13.53
N ASP A 4 19.55 2.45 14.03
CA ASP A 4 19.44 1.05 13.66
C ASP A 4 18.66 1.00 12.33
N ILE A 5 19.36 0.68 11.25
CA ILE A 5 18.78 0.53 9.91
C ILE A 5 18.45 -0.94 9.74
N SER A 6 17.16 -1.28 9.67
CA SER A 6 16.73 -2.62 9.25
C SER A 6 16.64 -2.64 7.73
N VAL A 7 17.30 -3.62 7.10
CA VAL A 7 17.22 -3.82 5.65
C VAL A 7 15.97 -4.66 5.35
N PHE A 8 14.84 -3.98 5.25
CA PHE A 8 13.61 -4.52 4.68
C PHE A 8 13.56 -4.10 3.21
N HIS A 9 13.55 -5.09 2.31
CA HIS A 9 13.38 -4.87 0.88
C HIS A 9 12.04 -5.43 0.46
N SER A 10 11.10 -4.55 0.11
CA SER A 10 9.80 -4.93 -0.41
C SER A 10 9.42 -4.10 -1.62
N TYR A 11 8.61 -4.68 -2.48
CA TYR A 11 8.18 -4.13 -3.74
C TYR A 11 6.66 -4.24 -3.81
N GLY A 12 5.93 -3.13 -3.86
CA GLY A 12 4.48 -3.21 -3.70
C GLY A 12 3.73 -1.91 -3.58
N LEU A 13 2.46 -2.02 -3.22
CA LEU A 13 1.57 -0.88 -3.09
C LEU A 13 1.47 -0.45 -1.62
N LEU A 14 1.80 0.81 -1.35
CA LEU A 14 1.61 1.42 -0.04
C LEU A 14 0.14 1.71 0.22
N ILE A 15 -0.35 1.23 1.36
CA ILE A 15 -1.68 1.51 1.88
C ILE A 15 -1.54 2.44 3.09
N CYS A 16 -1.66 3.74 2.84
CA CYS A 16 -1.66 4.80 3.84
C CYS A 16 -3.03 5.49 3.94
N GLU A 17 -3.16 6.44 4.88
CA GLU A 17 -4.40 7.20 5.11
C GLU A 17 -4.96 7.86 3.85
N ASP A 18 -4.10 8.43 3.00
CA ASP A 18 -4.52 9.09 1.75
C ASP A 18 -5.10 8.07 0.76
N SER A 19 -4.38 6.96 0.53
CA SER A 19 -4.85 5.88 -0.36
C SER A 19 -6.17 5.26 0.13
N ILE A 20 -6.32 5.09 1.45
CA ILE A 20 -7.53 4.57 2.09
C ILE A 20 -8.69 5.54 1.92
N SER A 21 -8.44 6.83 2.06
CA SER A 21 -9.45 7.88 1.84
C SER A 21 -9.96 7.86 0.40
N MET A 22 -9.07 7.64 -0.58
CA MET A 22 -9.46 7.48 -1.99
C MET A 22 -10.29 6.21 -2.20
N ILE A 23 -9.83 5.06 -1.69
CA ILE A 23 -10.55 3.78 -1.78
C ILE A 23 -11.95 3.89 -1.17
N LEU A 24 -12.08 4.50 0.01
CA LEU A 24 -13.39 4.64 0.66
C LEU A 24 -14.31 5.61 -0.07
N SER A 25 -13.78 6.72 -0.57
CA SER A 25 -14.58 7.67 -1.34
C SER A 25 -15.20 7.01 -2.57
N TYR A 26 -14.46 6.08 -3.20
CA TYR A 26 -14.95 5.26 -4.29
C TYR A 26 -15.92 4.15 -3.84
N MET A 27 -15.60 3.42 -2.76
CA MET A 27 -16.36 2.23 -2.35
C MET A 27 -17.62 2.53 -1.55
N LEU A 28 -17.68 3.61 -0.78
CA LEU A 28 -18.85 3.91 0.08
C LEU A 28 -20.17 4.01 -0.72
N PRO A 29 -20.26 4.72 -1.86
CA PRO A 29 -21.47 4.73 -2.68
C PRO A 29 -21.87 3.35 -3.20
N ILE A 30 -20.90 2.49 -3.55
CA ILE A 30 -21.12 1.13 -4.06
C ILE A 30 -21.63 0.24 -2.93
N TRP A 31 -20.93 0.22 -1.79
CA TRP A 31 -21.31 -0.56 -0.61
C TRP A 31 -22.64 -0.16 -0.02
N LYS A 32 -23.04 1.12 -0.14
CA LYS A 32 -24.38 1.56 0.31
C LYS A 32 -25.50 0.73 -0.32
N THR A 33 -25.33 0.33 -1.57
CA THR A 33 -26.31 -0.49 -2.30
C THR A 33 -26.00 -1.98 -2.20
N GLU A 34 -24.74 -2.37 -2.38
CA GLU A 34 -24.37 -3.79 -2.58
C GLU A 34 -23.98 -4.51 -1.28
N LYS A 35 -23.37 -3.80 -0.32
CA LYS A 35 -22.80 -4.35 0.92
C LYS A 35 -23.11 -3.43 2.10
N PRO A 36 -24.38 -3.29 2.50
CA PRO A 36 -24.81 -2.28 3.48
C PRO A 36 -24.16 -2.45 4.86
N ASP A 37 -23.73 -3.66 5.22
CA ASP A 37 -23.00 -3.91 6.47
C ASP A 37 -21.59 -3.29 6.44
N LEU A 38 -20.87 -3.37 5.31
CA LEU A 38 -19.59 -2.67 5.14
C LEU A 38 -19.79 -1.17 5.12
N TYR A 39 -20.83 -0.67 4.45
CA TYR A 39 -21.16 0.76 4.48
C TYR A 39 -21.39 1.26 5.91
N LYS A 40 -22.19 0.55 6.72
CA LYS A 40 -22.41 0.92 8.12
C LYS A 40 -21.12 0.91 8.93
N LYS A 41 -20.24 -0.08 8.69
CA LYS A 41 -18.95 -0.19 9.37
C LYS A 41 -18.03 0.98 9.08
N PHE A 42 -17.93 1.42 7.82
CA PHE A 42 -16.91 2.39 7.38
C PHE A 42 -17.41 3.82 7.16
N SER A 43 -18.72 4.09 7.18
CA SER A 43 -19.27 5.43 6.92
C SER A 43 -19.20 6.40 8.11
N GLY A 44 -18.85 5.95 9.31
CA GLY A 44 -18.91 6.75 10.54
C GLY A 44 -17.72 6.61 11.49
N THR A 45 -16.65 5.96 11.08
CA THR A 45 -15.44 5.74 11.90
C THR A 45 -14.23 6.38 11.25
N GLU A 46 -13.17 6.59 12.04
CA GLU A 46 -11.85 6.83 11.45
C GLU A 46 -11.52 5.67 10.50
N PRO A 47 -11.24 5.98 9.23
CA PRO A 47 -11.11 4.97 8.19
C PRO A 47 -9.83 4.13 8.36
N PHE A 48 -8.80 4.75 8.94
CA PHE A 48 -7.56 4.12 9.33
C PHE A 48 -7.53 3.94 10.86
N PRO A 49 -7.08 2.79 11.40
CA PRO A 49 -6.57 1.60 10.71
C PRO A 49 -7.65 0.62 10.22
N GLY A 50 -8.93 0.86 10.52
CA GLY A 50 -9.99 -0.15 10.38
C GLY A 50 -10.19 -0.71 8.96
N LEU A 51 -9.96 0.10 7.92
CA LEU A 51 -9.93 -0.40 6.54
C LEU A 51 -8.64 -1.16 6.23
N GLY A 52 -7.49 -0.71 6.73
CA GLY A 52 -6.23 -1.45 6.62
C GLY A 52 -6.36 -2.88 7.17
N ASP A 53 -6.94 -3.04 8.36
CA ASP A 53 -7.23 -4.36 8.95
C ASP A 53 -8.14 -5.22 8.05
N TYR A 54 -9.14 -4.58 7.43
CA TYR A 54 -10.04 -5.25 6.50
C TYR A 54 -9.30 -5.71 5.25
N LEU A 55 -8.41 -4.87 4.70
CA LEU A 55 -7.55 -5.22 3.57
C LEU A 55 -6.57 -6.33 3.92
N ASN A 56 -6.00 -6.31 5.12
CA ASN A 56 -5.15 -7.40 5.60
C ASN A 56 -5.88 -8.73 5.68
N THR A 57 -7.14 -8.71 6.12
CA THR A 57 -7.95 -9.94 6.26
C THR A 57 -8.47 -10.48 4.92
N HIS A 58 -8.73 -9.62 3.94
CA HIS A 58 -9.48 -10.01 2.73
C HIS A 58 -8.70 -9.92 1.41
N TYR A 59 -7.59 -9.19 1.39
CA TYR A 59 -6.86 -8.83 0.17
C TYR A 59 -5.34 -9.09 0.26
N ASP A 60 -4.90 -9.85 1.27
CA ASP A 60 -3.49 -10.18 1.51
C ASP A 60 -2.57 -8.94 1.59
N VAL A 61 -3.10 -7.82 2.11
CA VAL A 61 -2.29 -6.63 2.42
C VAL A 61 -1.58 -6.87 3.75
N ASN A 62 -0.26 -6.81 3.80
CA ASN A 62 0.47 -7.08 5.02
C ASN A 62 0.53 -5.85 5.94
N LEU A 63 0.46 -6.09 7.24
CA LEU A 63 0.71 -5.10 8.29
C LEU A 63 2.18 -5.18 8.70
N TYR A 64 2.89 -4.09 8.51
CA TYR A 64 4.27 -3.89 8.95
C TYR A 64 4.28 -2.91 10.12
N GLY A 65 5.20 -3.08 11.07
CA GLY A 65 5.19 -2.31 12.31
C GLY A 65 6.56 -1.96 12.85
N ASN A 66 6.56 -0.96 13.73
CA ASN A 66 7.67 -0.41 14.49
C ASN A 66 8.74 0.33 13.65
N ALA A 67 8.40 0.92 12.51
CA ALA A 67 9.35 1.70 11.72
C ALA A 67 8.98 3.18 11.78
N ASP A 68 9.87 4.08 12.20
CA ASP A 68 9.53 5.52 12.27
C ASP A 68 9.45 6.13 10.86
N HIS A 69 10.41 5.75 10.01
CA HIS A 69 10.52 6.21 8.64
C HIS A 69 10.76 5.06 7.66
N LEU A 70 10.13 5.15 6.50
CA LEU A 70 10.41 4.31 5.34
C LEU A 70 11.24 5.06 4.32
N ARG A 71 12.31 4.42 3.86
CA ARG A 71 13.04 4.85 2.67
C ARG A 71 12.62 4.01 1.49
N TYR A 72 12.26 4.67 0.40
CA TYR A 72 11.76 3.99 -0.78
C TYR A 72 12.13 4.70 -2.08
N TYR A 73 12.00 3.98 -3.18
CA TYR A 73 11.93 4.53 -4.52
C TYR A 73 10.51 4.41 -5.05
N ARG A 74 10.01 5.45 -5.73
CA ARG A 74 8.81 5.29 -6.56
C ARG A 74 9.16 4.41 -7.75
N ILE A 75 8.37 3.37 -7.97
CA ILE A 75 8.67 2.38 -9.01
C ILE A 75 8.66 3.04 -10.40
N TYR A 76 7.75 3.98 -10.62
CA TYR A 76 7.51 4.60 -11.91
C TYR A 76 8.72 5.39 -12.45
N ASP A 77 9.32 6.25 -11.63
CA ASP A 77 10.39 7.16 -12.04
C ASP A 77 11.72 6.96 -11.30
N GLN A 78 11.77 6.02 -10.34
CA GLN A 78 12.93 5.71 -9.52
C GLN A 78 13.38 6.89 -8.65
N GLU A 79 12.48 7.84 -8.35
CA GLU A 79 12.79 8.93 -7.42
C GLU A 79 12.83 8.40 -5.98
N ALA A 80 13.93 8.71 -5.27
CA ALA A 80 14.12 8.35 -3.88
C ALA A 80 13.35 9.31 -2.96
N SER A 81 12.67 8.78 -1.97
CA SER A 81 12.00 9.58 -0.95
C SER A 81 11.99 8.87 0.41
N GLU A 82 11.56 9.61 1.42
CA GLU A 82 11.40 9.13 2.80
C GLU A 82 10.01 9.55 3.30
N LEU A 83 9.31 8.62 3.97
CA LEU A 83 7.98 8.85 4.52
C LEU A 83 7.98 8.51 6.01
N GLU A 84 7.46 9.42 6.83
CA GLU A 84 7.13 9.16 8.23
C GLU A 84 5.83 8.36 8.28
N ILE A 85 5.88 7.17 8.89
CA ILE A 85 4.76 6.20 8.91
C ILE A 85 4.25 5.92 10.33
N GLY A 86 5.01 6.30 11.37
CA GLY A 86 4.63 6.10 12.77
C GLY A 86 4.71 4.62 13.20
N ASP A 87 3.77 4.15 14.01
CA ASP A 87 3.89 2.83 14.64
C ASP A 87 3.72 1.65 13.66
N TYR A 88 2.99 1.82 12.56
CA TYR A 88 2.69 0.76 11.61
C TYR A 88 2.21 1.28 10.26
N PHE A 89 2.37 0.45 9.23
CA PHE A 89 1.88 0.72 7.88
C PHE A 89 1.35 -0.56 7.22
N TYR A 90 0.50 -0.38 6.22
CA TYR A 90 -0.02 -1.47 5.41
C TYR A 90 0.63 -1.47 4.04
N PHE A 91 0.97 -2.65 3.54
CA PHE A 91 1.66 -2.79 2.26
C PHE A 91 1.19 -4.04 1.53
N LEU A 92 0.81 -3.90 0.26
CA LEU A 92 0.51 -5.02 -0.61
C LEU A 92 1.79 -5.44 -1.32
N ASP A 93 2.49 -6.44 -0.79
CA ASP A 93 3.70 -6.98 -1.42
C ASP A 93 3.36 -7.64 -2.75
N LEU A 94 4.10 -7.28 -3.79
CA LEU A 94 4.01 -7.94 -5.08
C LEU A 94 4.71 -9.30 -5.05
N ASN A 95 4.29 -10.20 -5.93
CA ASN A 95 4.78 -11.58 -5.98
C ASN A 95 6.23 -11.69 -6.47
N ARG A 96 6.67 -10.72 -7.27
CA ARG A 96 8.03 -10.63 -7.78
C ARG A 96 8.71 -9.39 -7.23
N SER A 97 9.96 -9.57 -6.83
CA SER A 97 10.86 -8.50 -6.41
C SER A 97 12.10 -8.48 -7.30
N PRO A 98 12.69 -7.30 -7.52
CA PRO A 98 13.86 -7.20 -8.38
C PRO A 98 15.03 -7.93 -7.72
N SER A 99 15.88 -8.55 -8.54
CA SER A 99 17.10 -9.19 -8.10
C SER A 99 18.31 -8.44 -8.65
N LEU A 100 19.50 -8.69 -8.10
CA LEU A 100 20.75 -8.06 -8.55
C LEU A 100 21.03 -8.18 -10.07
N PHE A 101 20.40 -9.15 -10.75
CA PHE A 101 20.67 -9.45 -12.15
C PHE A 101 19.43 -9.41 -13.06
N HIS A 102 18.24 -9.25 -12.50
CA HIS A 102 16.98 -9.28 -13.26
C HIS A 102 15.97 -8.30 -12.67
N THR A 103 15.32 -7.54 -13.55
CA THR A 103 14.11 -6.80 -13.20
C THR A 103 12.98 -7.78 -12.88
N ALA A 104 12.15 -7.44 -11.90
CA ALA A 104 11.03 -8.29 -11.46
C ALA A 104 9.90 -8.34 -12.50
N TYR A 105 9.69 -7.22 -13.17
CA TYR A 105 8.66 -6.96 -14.15
C TYR A 105 9.30 -6.40 -15.42
N ALA A 106 8.62 -6.58 -16.54
CA ALA A 106 9.04 -6.05 -17.83
C ALA A 106 8.82 -4.53 -17.92
N ASP A 107 7.69 -4.06 -17.37
CA ASP A 107 7.28 -2.67 -17.37
C ASP A 107 6.31 -2.37 -16.22
N PHE A 108 5.93 -1.10 -16.09
CA PHE A 108 5.01 -0.62 -15.06
C PHE A 108 3.58 -1.15 -15.23
N GLU A 109 3.17 -1.47 -16.47
CA GLU A 109 1.83 -1.98 -16.75
C GLU A 109 1.64 -3.39 -16.19
N GLU A 110 2.66 -4.25 -16.28
CA GLU A 110 2.63 -5.59 -15.67
C GLU A 110 2.41 -5.50 -14.15
N ILE A 111 2.99 -4.50 -13.49
CA ILE A 111 2.82 -4.26 -12.05
C ILE A 111 1.39 -3.84 -11.73
N ILE A 112 0.85 -2.88 -12.49
CA ILE A 112 -0.54 -2.42 -12.34
C ILE A 112 -1.50 -3.59 -12.55
N GLN A 113 -1.26 -4.44 -13.54
CA GLN A 113 -2.08 -5.62 -13.82
C GLN A 113 -2.08 -6.59 -12.63
N GLU A 114 -0.92 -6.83 -12.02
CA GLU A 114 -0.83 -7.67 -10.83
C GLU A 114 -1.63 -7.08 -9.66
N VAL A 115 -1.44 -5.81 -9.33
CA VAL A 115 -2.20 -5.15 -8.24
C VAL A 115 -3.70 -5.19 -8.52
N THR A 116 -4.10 -4.84 -9.74
CA THR A 116 -5.51 -4.82 -10.16
C THR A 116 -6.12 -6.21 -10.09
N SER A 117 -5.36 -7.27 -10.40
CA SER A 117 -5.85 -8.65 -10.28
C SER A 117 -6.15 -9.06 -8.84
N ARG A 118 -5.51 -8.42 -7.85
CA ARG A 118 -5.62 -8.76 -6.43
C ARG A 118 -6.62 -7.89 -5.69
N ILE A 119 -6.59 -6.58 -5.91
CA ILE A 119 -7.39 -5.59 -5.16
C ILE A 119 -8.15 -4.62 -6.08
N GLY A 120 -8.17 -4.84 -7.39
CA GLY A 120 -8.73 -3.89 -8.35
C GLY A 120 -10.24 -3.70 -8.26
N ASP A 121 -10.98 -4.57 -7.58
CA ASP A 121 -12.42 -4.41 -7.35
C ASP A 121 -12.76 -3.30 -6.35
N ILE A 122 -11.79 -2.91 -5.51
CA ILE A 122 -11.94 -1.84 -4.53
C ILE A 122 -11.17 -0.56 -4.88
N LEU A 123 -10.28 -0.62 -5.87
CA LEU A 123 -9.52 0.55 -6.29
C LEU A 123 -10.37 1.44 -7.23
N PRO A 124 -10.27 2.77 -7.10
CA PRO A 124 -10.85 3.67 -8.08
C PRO A 124 -10.20 3.46 -9.47
N PRO A 125 -10.93 3.64 -10.58
CA PRO A 125 -10.38 3.47 -11.93
C PRO A 125 -9.20 4.39 -12.28
N ASP A 126 -9.13 5.55 -11.64
CA ASP A 126 -8.09 6.57 -11.78
C ASP A 126 -7.11 6.57 -10.60
N PHE A 127 -6.96 5.44 -9.90
CA PHE A 127 -6.02 5.31 -8.79
C PHE A 127 -4.59 5.69 -9.23
N PRO A 128 -3.91 6.62 -8.52
CA PRO A 128 -2.60 7.15 -8.91
C PRO A 128 -1.46 6.17 -8.57
N PHE A 129 -1.35 5.07 -9.30
CA PHE A 129 -0.34 4.03 -9.06
C PHE A 129 1.10 4.56 -9.00
N GLU A 130 1.42 5.63 -9.73
CA GLU A 130 2.75 6.24 -9.78
C GLU A 130 3.25 6.74 -8.42
N ASP A 131 2.33 7.13 -7.53
CA ASP A 131 2.66 7.69 -6.21
C ASP A 131 2.71 6.64 -5.11
N TYR A 132 2.03 5.50 -5.28
CA TYR A 132 1.85 4.48 -4.24
C TYR A 132 2.53 3.15 -4.52
N LEU A 133 3.00 2.90 -5.75
CA LEU A 133 3.82 1.74 -6.07
C LEU A 133 5.29 2.03 -5.73
N LEU A 134 5.76 1.40 -4.66
CA LEU A 134 7.03 1.69 -4.04
C LEU A 134 7.94 0.46 -3.99
N GLU A 135 9.24 0.72 -4.09
CA GLU A 135 10.30 -0.19 -3.67
C GLU A 135 10.85 0.32 -2.34
N ILE A 136 10.45 -0.31 -1.23
CA ILE A 136 10.98 -0.02 0.10
C ILE A 136 12.36 -0.65 0.20
N ILE A 137 13.37 0.16 0.52
CA ILE A 137 14.79 -0.26 0.61
C ILE A 137 15.32 -0.32 2.04
N GLY A 138 14.56 0.22 2.99
CA GLY A 138 14.91 0.12 4.40
C GLY A 138 13.98 0.91 5.30
N GLU A 139 14.08 0.59 6.58
CA GLU A 139 13.31 1.20 7.66
C GLU A 139 14.28 1.77 8.70
N VAL A 140 13.96 2.94 9.24
CA VAL A 140 14.76 3.61 10.26
C VAL A 140 14.03 3.56 11.60
N TRP A 141 14.79 3.21 12.65
CA TRP A 141 14.35 3.07 14.03
C TRP A 141 15.11 4.08 14.91
N GLY A 142 14.39 4.87 15.71
CA GLY A 142 14.91 5.96 16.57
C GLY A 142 15.05 5.64 18.05
#